data_AF-A0A7S1B2E0-F1
#
_entry.id   AF-A0A7S1B2E0-F1
#
_cell.length_a   1.000
_cell.length_b   1.000
_cell.length_c   1.000
_cell.angle_alpha   90.00
_cell.angle_beta   90.00
_cell.angle_gamma   90.00
#
_symmetry.space_group_name_H-M   'P 1'
#
loop_
_entity.id
_entity.type
_entity.pdbx_description
1 polymer ?
#
loop_
_entity_poly.entity_id
_entity_poly.type
_entity_poly.pdbx_seq_one_letter_code
_entity_poly.pdbx_strand_id
1 'polypeptide(L)'
;EHDGTFGFCIEIIRTYLLMGVTVAIQTIFLYQVYLVNQQSASVQYKCGDTDYLLLCVCVFTFEAAVWAMIRDAVSFCWLLIRAPVRDLSDSRRTLVQYATGAQVSNGRARNGGAILDSNAPRRRNVFHRLIRGSGSVGHEPWTLEGITKRYKIWSFITLALPQLALTSFLSFAGGDFIANSDDKEDLIMNTVGVLFINEVGDILYQAFTSDVLKEDMANAKGVEVEVSNKLRWSLWLTSVFYPFSIAVYSFGIVFLLPMLKCSDTPLFFI
;
A
#
# COMPACT_ATOMS: atom_id res chain seq x y z
N GLU A 1 -32.01 4.56 19.80
CA GLU A 1 -31.20 4.11 18.64
C GLU A 1 -29.76 4.41 18.95
N HIS A 2 -28.84 3.46 18.76
CA HIS A 2 -27.42 3.79 18.81
C HIS A 2 -27.00 4.14 17.39
N ASP A 3 -26.66 5.40 17.17
CA ASP A 3 -26.15 5.86 15.89
C ASP A 3 -24.84 5.11 15.59
N GLY A 4 -24.84 4.27 14.54
CA GLY A 4 -23.66 3.51 14.10
C GLY A 4 -22.44 4.39 13.76
N THR A 5 -22.61 5.71 13.77
CA THR A 5 -21.57 6.74 13.66
C THR A 5 -20.42 6.54 14.66
N PHE A 6 -20.71 6.14 15.90
CA PHE A 6 -19.65 5.96 16.90
C PHE A 6 -18.72 4.79 16.56
N GLY A 7 -19.30 3.64 16.17
CA GLY A 7 -18.53 2.47 15.74
C GLY A 7 -17.69 2.77 14.49
N PHE A 8 -18.27 3.46 13.51
CA PHE A 8 -17.54 3.89 12.32
C PHE A 8 -16.36 4.82 12.63
N CYS A 9 -16.55 5.77 13.56
CA CYS A 9 -15.49 6.68 13.98
C CYS A 9 -14.34 5.93 14.66
N ILE A 10 -14.63 4.94 15.51
CA ILE A 10 -13.62 4.10 16.16
C ILE A 10 -12.78 3.35 15.13
N GLU A 11 -13.42 2.71 14.13
CA GLU A 11 -12.67 1.95 13.11
C GLU A 11 -11.81 2.86 12.23
N ILE A 12 -12.27 4.08 11.92
CA ILE A 12 -11.44 5.09 11.26
C ILE A 12 -10.23 5.43 12.12
N ILE A 13 -10.42 5.78 13.40
CA ILE A 13 -9.34 6.15 14.31
C ILE A 13 -8.33 5.01 14.43
N ARG A 14 -8.82 3.78 14.60
CA ARG A 14 -7.99 2.57 14.64
C ARG A 14 -7.15 2.42 13.37
N THR A 15 -7.76 2.57 12.20
CA THR A 15 -7.05 2.47 10.91
C THR A 15 -5.93 3.52 10.80
N TYR A 16 -6.21 4.77 11.16
CA TYR A 16 -5.19 5.83 11.16
C TYR A 16 -4.09 5.61 12.18
N LEU A 17 -4.43 5.08 13.36
CA LEU A 17 -3.45 4.74 14.39
C LEU A 17 -2.52 3.63 13.90
N LEU A 18 -3.06 2.55 13.34
CA LEU A 18 -2.28 1.43 12.81
C LEU A 18 -1.34 1.87 11.67
N MET A 19 -1.85 2.71 10.78
CA MET A 19 -1.02 3.28 9.73
C MET A 19 0.08 4.17 10.31
N GLY A 20 -0.25 5.04 11.28
CA GLY A 20 0.72 5.90 11.95
C GLY A 20 1.80 5.11 12.67
N VAL A 21 1.45 4.02 13.33
CA VAL A 21 2.40 3.10 13.99
C VAL A 21 3.32 2.45 12.95
N THR A 22 2.77 1.98 11.83
CA THR A 22 3.57 1.36 10.75
C THR A 22 4.58 2.34 10.17
N VAL A 23 4.12 3.56 9.85
CA VAL A 23 4.98 4.66 9.37
C VAL A 23 6.06 5.02 10.39
N ALA A 24 5.70 5.12 11.67
CA ALA A 24 6.65 5.45 12.73
C ALA A 24 7.72 4.37 12.88
N ILE A 25 7.33 3.08 12.89
CA ILE A 25 8.26 1.96 12.99
C ILE A 25 9.21 1.95 11.79
N GLN A 26 8.70 2.04 10.57
CA GLN A 26 9.54 2.09 9.36
C GLN A 26 10.48 3.29 9.37
N THR A 27 10.01 4.46 9.80
CA THR A 27 10.85 5.67 9.91
C THR A 27 11.97 5.51 10.94
N ILE A 28 11.67 4.91 12.11
CA ILE A 28 12.69 4.63 13.14
C ILE A 28 13.74 3.67 12.59
N PHE A 29 13.32 2.59 11.95
CA PHE A 29 14.26 1.63 11.36
C PHE A 29 15.12 2.26 10.26
N LEU A 30 14.50 3.02 9.36
CA LEU A 30 15.21 3.77 8.31
C LEU A 30 16.23 4.74 8.89
N TYR A 31 15.87 5.42 9.99
CA TYR A 31 16.78 6.30 10.69
C TYR A 31 17.96 5.54 11.31
N GLN A 32 17.72 4.36 11.91
CA GLN A 32 18.80 3.51 12.43
C GLN A 32 19.72 3.00 11.31
N VAL A 33 19.16 2.52 10.20
CA VAL A 33 19.94 2.09 9.02
C VAL A 33 20.79 3.24 8.49
N TYR A 34 20.22 4.44 8.40
CA TYR A 34 20.94 5.63 7.98
C TYR A 34 22.10 5.99 8.94
N LEU A 35 21.87 5.90 10.25
CA LEU A 35 22.91 6.16 11.26
C LEU A 35 24.05 5.15 11.19
N VAL A 36 23.73 3.86 11.07
CA VAL A 36 24.76 2.80 10.91
C VAL A 36 25.55 3.05 9.65
N ASN A 37 24.88 3.39 8.55
CA ASN A 37 25.54 3.68 7.29
C ASN A 37 26.49 4.89 7.36
N GLN A 38 26.13 5.93 8.12
CA GLN A 38 27.04 7.06 8.37
C GLN A 38 28.28 6.67 9.19
N GLN A 39 28.14 5.75 10.14
CA GLN A 39 29.28 5.25 10.91
C GLN A 39 30.20 4.37 10.05
N SER A 40 29.62 3.53 9.19
CA SER A 40 30.35 2.69 8.24
C SER A 40 31.09 3.49 7.18
N ALA A 41 30.70 4.73 6.89
CA ALA A 41 31.44 5.59 5.95
C ALA A 41 32.89 5.91 6.39
N SER A 42 33.23 5.66 7.66
CA SER A 42 34.63 5.71 8.15
C SER A 42 35.46 4.47 7.80
N VAL A 43 34.80 3.37 7.41
CA VAL A 43 35.43 2.12 6.98
C VAL A 43 35.74 2.24 5.48
N GLN A 44 37.00 1.97 5.11
CA GLN A 44 37.46 2.09 3.72
C GLN A 44 36.69 1.14 2.80
N TYR A 45 36.03 1.69 1.78
CA TYR A 45 35.44 0.91 0.70
C TYR A 45 36.50 -0.01 0.08
N LYS A 46 36.30 -1.32 0.17
CA LYS A 46 37.17 -2.30 -0.50
C LYS A 46 36.89 -2.27 -2.00
N CYS A 47 37.63 -1.44 -2.75
CA CYS A 47 37.49 -1.32 -4.21
C CYS A 47 38.00 -2.57 -4.99
N GLY A 48 38.02 -3.77 -4.39
CA GLY A 48 38.58 -4.98 -5.02
C GLY A 48 38.13 -6.32 -4.45
N ASP A 49 36.95 -6.40 -3.82
CA ASP A 49 36.55 -7.63 -3.13
C ASP A 49 36.05 -8.73 -4.07
N THR A 50 36.31 -10.00 -3.74
CA THR A 50 35.98 -11.15 -4.60
C THR A 50 34.49 -11.51 -4.64
N ASP A 51 33.65 -10.81 -3.87
CA ASP A 51 32.27 -11.23 -3.57
C ASP A 51 31.17 -10.41 -4.27
N TYR A 52 31.52 -9.72 -5.37
CA TYR A 52 30.57 -8.92 -6.16
C TYR A 52 29.32 -9.69 -6.60
N LEU A 53 29.44 -11.00 -6.88
CA LEU A 53 28.29 -11.81 -7.28
C LEU A 53 27.28 -11.94 -6.13
N LEU A 54 27.75 -12.23 -4.92
CA LEU A 54 26.88 -12.33 -3.74
C LEU A 54 26.23 -10.98 -3.44
N LEU A 55 27.02 -9.90 -3.48
CA LEU A 55 26.52 -8.53 -3.33
C LEU A 55 25.44 -8.17 -4.34
N CYS A 56 25.67 -8.47 -5.63
CA CYS A 56 24.70 -8.26 -6.69
C CYS A 56 23.40 -9.02 -6.43
N VAL A 57 23.49 -10.30 -6.04
CA VAL A 57 22.31 -11.14 -5.78
C VAL A 57 21.52 -10.57 -4.61
N CYS A 58 22.18 -10.22 -3.50
CA CYS A 58 21.52 -9.68 -2.31
C CYS A 58 20.86 -8.33 -2.58
N VAL A 59 21.58 -7.37 -3.17
CA VAL A 59 21.00 -6.07 -3.55
C VAL A 59 19.87 -6.25 -4.56
N PHE A 60 20.03 -7.11 -5.56
CA PHE A 60 18.95 -7.38 -6.53
C PHE A 60 17.71 -7.97 -5.87
N THR A 61 17.87 -8.95 -4.97
CA THR A 61 16.74 -9.58 -4.27
C THR A 61 15.99 -8.59 -3.40
N PHE A 62 16.73 -7.74 -2.67
CA PHE A 62 16.17 -6.66 -1.87
C PHE A 62 15.42 -5.65 -2.74
N GLU A 63 16.06 -5.14 -3.79
CA GLU A 63 15.44 -4.15 -4.67
C GLU A 63 14.21 -4.71 -5.38
N ALA A 64 14.25 -5.96 -5.84
CA ALA A 64 13.09 -6.60 -6.44
C ALA A 64 11.89 -6.65 -5.47
N ALA A 65 12.13 -6.93 -4.19
CA ALA A 65 11.09 -6.92 -3.16
C ALA A 65 10.54 -5.51 -2.89
N VAL A 66 11.40 -4.50 -2.78
CA VAL A 66 10.96 -3.10 -2.54
C VAL A 66 10.24 -2.51 -3.74
N TRP A 67 10.72 -2.79 -4.95
CA TRP A 67 10.05 -2.38 -6.18
C TRP A 67 8.67 -3.02 -6.34
N ALA A 68 8.43 -4.21 -5.78
CA ALA A 68 7.10 -4.82 -5.79
C ALA A 68 6.13 -3.97 -4.97
N MET A 69 6.53 -3.52 -3.78
CA MET A 69 5.74 -2.57 -2.99
C MET A 69 5.52 -1.24 -3.71
N ILE A 70 6.56 -0.66 -4.33
CA ILE A 70 6.43 0.61 -5.06
C ILE A 70 5.38 0.46 -6.16
N ARG A 71 5.41 -0.65 -6.91
CA ARG A 71 4.42 -0.94 -7.96
C ARG A 71 3.01 -1.02 -7.38
N ASP A 72 2.84 -1.69 -6.25
CA ASP A 72 1.53 -1.85 -5.61
C ASP A 72 1.01 -0.51 -5.07
N ALA A 73 1.88 0.32 -4.49
CA ALA A 73 1.56 1.69 -4.07
C ALA A 73 1.22 2.62 -5.26
N VAL A 74 1.94 2.52 -6.38
CA VAL A 74 1.60 3.24 -7.63
C VAL A 74 0.26 2.76 -8.20
N SER A 75 -0.01 1.46 -8.14
CA SER A 75 -1.29 0.88 -8.56
C SER A 75 -2.43 1.41 -7.69
N PHE A 76 -2.23 1.49 -6.38
CA PHE A 76 -3.18 2.12 -5.45
C PHE A 76 -3.41 3.60 -5.75
N CYS A 77 -2.36 4.38 -6.00
CA CYS A 77 -2.47 5.77 -6.47
C CYS A 77 -3.32 5.89 -7.74
N TRP A 78 -3.05 5.02 -8.71
CA TRP A 78 -3.76 5.00 -9.98
C TRP A 78 -5.26 4.66 -9.79
N LEU A 79 -5.57 3.67 -8.94
CA LEU A 79 -6.93 3.30 -8.57
C LEU A 79 -7.67 4.44 -7.88
N LEU A 80 -7.04 5.13 -6.93
CA LEU A 80 -7.63 6.29 -6.25
C LEU A 80 -7.99 7.42 -7.23
N ILE A 81 -7.11 7.68 -8.20
CA ILE A 81 -7.35 8.69 -9.24
C ILE A 81 -8.51 8.25 -10.14
N ARG A 82 -8.53 6.97 -10.57
CA ARG A 82 -9.50 6.43 -11.52
C ARG A 82 -10.86 6.07 -10.94
N ALA A 83 -11.01 5.93 -9.63
CA ALA A 83 -12.29 5.59 -9.01
C ALA A 83 -13.41 6.56 -9.45
N PRO A 84 -14.65 6.12 -9.66
CA PRO A 84 -15.73 7.03 -10.03
C PRO A 84 -15.99 8.05 -8.91
N VAL A 85 -16.01 9.33 -9.27
CA VAL A 85 -16.42 10.40 -8.35
C VAL A 85 -17.91 10.61 -8.51
N ARG A 86 -18.68 10.55 -7.42
CA ARG A 86 -20.08 10.96 -7.46
C ARG A 86 -20.14 12.48 -7.46
N ASP A 87 -20.58 13.06 -8.57
CA ASP A 87 -20.81 14.49 -8.63
C ASP A 87 -22.09 14.79 -7.84
N LEU A 88 -21.93 15.50 -6.72
CA LEU A 88 -23.04 15.87 -5.84
C LEU A 88 -24.10 16.72 -6.57
N SER A 89 -23.72 17.36 -7.68
CA SER A 89 -24.59 18.10 -8.59
C SER A 89 -25.63 17.20 -9.29
N ASP A 90 -25.25 15.96 -9.63
CA ASP A 90 -26.13 15.02 -10.34
C ASP A 90 -27.14 14.35 -9.39
N SER A 91 -26.79 14.19 -8.11
CA SER A 91 -27.76 13.83 -7.05
C SER A 91 -28.89 14.86 -6.93
N ARG A 92 -28.63 16.14 -7.23
CA ARG A 92 -29.65 17.20 -7.21
C ARG A 92 -30.59 17.11 -8.41
N ARG A 93 -30.08 16.70 -9.58
CA ARG A 93 -30.90 16.48 -10.80
C ARG A 93 -31.78 15.24 -10.68
N THR A 94 -31.26 14.16 -10.10
CA THR A 94 -32.07 12.97 -9.81
C THR A 94 -33.17 13.29 -8.79
N LEU A 95 -32.90 14.06 -7.74
CA LEU A 95 -33.96 14.52 -6.81
C LEU A 95 -35.06 15.34 -7.49
N VAL A 96 -34.72 16.18 -8.48
CA VAL A 96 -35.73 16.92 -9.27
C VAL A 96 -36.51 15.98 -10.20
N GLN A 97 -35.89 14.91 -10.70
CA GLN A 97 -36.56 13.90 -11.53
C GLN A 97 -37.48 12.97 -10.72
N TYR A 98 -37.24 12.79 -9.42
CA TYR A 98 -38.19 12.13 -8.50
C TYR A 98 -39.36 13.03 -8.08
N ALA A 99 -39.20 14.36 -8.16
CA ALA A 99 -40.28 15.31 -7.88
C ALA A 99 -41.31 15.41 -9.02
N THR A 100 -41.00 14.94 -10.23
CA THR A 100 -41.88 15.01 -11.41
C THR A 100 -42.76 13.77 -11.65
N GLY A 101 -42.90 12.87 -10.65
CA GLY A 101 -44.11 12.03 -10.55
C GLY A 101 -44.11 10.66 -11.23
N ALA A 102 -42.96 10.12 -11.66
CA ALA A 102 -42.90 8.70 -12.04
C ALA A 102 -42.78 7.84 -10.78
N GLN A 103 -43.85 7.13 -10.41
CA GLN A 103 -43.90 6.19 -9.29
C GLN A 103 -42.97 4.99 -9.55
N VAL A 104 -41.68 5.13 -9.21
CA VAL A 104 -40.79 4.00 -9.03
C VAL A 104 -40.97 3.49 -7.60
N SER A 105 -41.38 2.23 -7.49
CA SER A 105 -41.59 1.46 -6.26
C SER A 105 -40.62 1.82 -5.13
N ASN A 106 -41.19 2.07 -3.95
CA ASN A 106 -40.68 2.59 -2.67
C ASN A 106 -39.50 1.82 -2.00
N GLY A 107 -38.53 1.33 -2.76
CA GLY A 107 -37.24 0.92 -2.22
C GLY A 107 -36.41 2.17 -1.95
N ARG A 108 -36.45 2.72 -0.73
CA ARG A 108 -35.50 3.76 -0.30
C ARG A 108 -34.08 3.19 -0.41
N ALA A 109 -33.44 3.37 -1.56
CA ALA A 109 -32.02 3.13 -1.75
C ALA A 109 -31.26 4.05 -0.78
N ARG A 110 -30.82 3.48 0.34
CA ARG A 110 -29.95 4.15 1.32
C ARG A 110 -28.60 4.35 0.65
N ASN A 111 -28.47 5.46 -0.06
CA ASN A 111 -27.27 5.78 -0.80
C ASN A 111 -26.12 6.16 0.12
N GLY A 112 -25.06 5.36 0.08
CA GLY A 112 -23.67 5.84 0.15
C GLY A 112 -23.07 5.99 1.55
N GLY A 113 -22.65 4.88 2.13
CA GLY A 113 -21.76 4.83 3.28
C GLY A 113 -21.56 3.40 3.73
N ALA A 114 -20.43 3.10 4.37
CA ALA A 114 -20.23 1.83 5.07
C ALA A 114 -21.27 1.74 6.20
N ILE A 115 -22.48 1.28 5.88
CA ILE A 115 -23.48 0.93 6.87
C ILE A 115 -23.01 -0.40 7.41
N LEU A 116 -22.22 -0.35 8.48
CA LEU A 116 -22.12 -1.46 9.44
C LEU A 116 -23.56 -1.90 9.68
N ASP A 117 -23.90 -3.11 9.24
CA ASP A 117 -25.23 -3.70 9.37
C ASP A 117 -25.50 -4.01 10.85
N SER A 118 -25.59 -2.93 11.62
CA SER A 118 -25.96 -2.87 13.03
C SER A 118 -27.46 -3.16 13.20
N ASN A 119 -28.18 -3.43 12.11
CA ASN A 119 -29.51 -4.02 12.16
C ASN A 119 -29.43 -5.53 12.44
N ALA A 120 -28.59 -5.92 13.41
CA ALA A 120 -28.82 -7.13 14.16
C ALA A 120 -30.25 -7.01 14.74
N PRO A 121 -31.18 -7.87 14.31
CA PRO A 121 -32.60 -7.68 14.52
C PRO A 121 -32.91 -7.72 16.01
N ARG A 122 -33.34 -6.57 16.54
CA ARG A 122 -33.74 -6.32 17.92
C ARG A 122 -34.81 -7.32 18.36
N ARG A 123 -34.38 -8.44 18.98
CA ARG A 123 -35.10 -9.36 19.88
C ARG A 123 -36.59 -9.59 19.60
N ARG A 124 -36.99 -9.72 18.33
CA ARG A 124 -38.38 -10.03 17.94
C ARG A 124 -38.50 -11.54 17.72
N ASN A 125 -39.15 -12.21 18.66
CA ASN A 125 -39.60 -13.60 18.68
C ASN A 125 -38.82 -14.58 17.79
N VAL A 126 -37.79 -15.20 18.38
CA VAL A 126 -36.93 -16.26 17.80
C VAL A 126 -37.73 -17.37 17.09
N PHE A 127 -38.96 -17.63 17.57
CA PHE A 127 -39.83 -18.68 17.05
C PHE A 127 -40.27 -18.49 15.58
N HIS A 128 -40.39 -17.25 15.09
CA HIS A 128 -40.79 -17.02 13.69
C HIS A 128 -39.64 -17.18 12.68
N ARG A 129 -38.39 -17.23 13.15
CA ARG A 129 -37.21 -17.46 12.28
C ARG A 129 -36.93 -18.93 12.03
N LEU A 130 -37.29 -19.82 12.97
CA LEU A 130 -37.09 -21.26 12.78
C LEU A 130 -38.01 -21.85 11.70
N ILE A 131 -39.14 -21.20 11.40
CA ILE A 131 -40.14 -21.71 10.43
C ILE A 131 -39.96 -21.08 9.04
N ARG A 132 -39.34 -19.89 8.93
CA ARG A 132 -38.94 -19.34 7.65
C ARG A 132 -37.54 -19.84 7.33
N GLY A 133 -37.48 -20.85 6.45
CA GLY A 133 -36.24 -21.43 5.95
C GLY A 133 -35.16 -20.39 5.75
N SER A 134 -33.94 -20.74 6.12
CA SER A 134 -32.72 -19.94 6.07
C SER A 134 -32.50 -19.36 4.67
N GLY A 135 -33.25 -18.32 4.32
CA GLY A 135 -32.94 -17.45 3.21
C GLY A 135 -31.66 -16.76 3.61
N SER A 136 -30.57 -17.08 2.90
CA SER A 136 -29.32 -16.33 2.99
C SER A 136 -29.68 -14.86 2.91
N VAL A 137 -29.54 -14.14 4.02
CA VAL A 137 -29.65 -12.69 4.02
C VAL A 137 -28.52 -12.25 3.11
N GLY A 138 -28.85 -11.87 1.88
CA GLY A 138 -27.86 -11.46 0.90
C GLY A 138 -27.17 -10.22 1.44
N HIS A 139 -25.94 -10.38 1.93
CA HIS A 139 -25.08 -9.25 2.26
C HIS A 139 -24.83 -8.50 0.97
N GLU A 140 -25.30 -7.26 0.89
CA GLU A 140 -25.01 -6.40 -0.25
C GLU A 140 -23.49 -6.15 -0.26
N PRO A 141 -22.78 -6.50 -1.33
CA PRO A 141 -21.32 -6.42 -1.35
C PRO A 141 -20.89 -4.96 -1.21
N TRP A 142 -19.81 -4.73 -0.47
CA TRP A 142 -19.31 -3.38 -0.23
C TRP A 142 -18.87 -2.76 -1.56
N THR A 143 -19.48 -1.63 -1.94
CA THR A 143 -19.14 -0.90 -3.18
C THR A 143 -18.39 0.38 -2.87
N LEU A 144 -17.32 0.65 -3.62
CA LEU A 144 -16.54 1.88 -3.51
C LEU A 144 -17.15 3.09 -4.27
N GLU A 145 -18.43 2.99 -4.62
CA GLU A 145 -19.15 4.04 -5.35
C GLU A 145 -19.46 5.22 -4.43
N GLY A 146 -19.34 6.46 -4.93
CA GLY A 146 -19.71 7.63 -4.14
C GLY A 146 -18.58 8.45 -3.54
N ILE A 147 -17.32 8.12 -3.83
CA ILE A 147 -16.20 8.84 -3.23
C ILE A 147 -16.20 10.32 -3.67
N THR A 148 -16.08 11.23 -2.70
CA THR A 148 -15.94 12.68 -2.97
C THR A 148 -14.52 13.03 -3.42
N LYS A 149 -14.37 14.02 -4.32
CA LYS A 149 -13.03 14.49 -4.79
C LYS A 149 -12.11 14.88 -3.63
N ARG A 150 -12.67 15.50 -2.59
CA ARG A 150 -11.92 15.90 -1.38
C ARG A 150 -11.36 14.69 -0.64
N TYR A 151 -12.19 13.65 -0.45
CA TYR A 151 -11.74 12.41 0.18
C TYR A 151 -10.66 11.71 -0.65
N LYS A 152 -10.73 11.75 -1.99
CA LYS A 152 -9.65 11.21 -2.84
C LYS A 152 -8.32 11.91 -2.63
N ILE A 153 -8.32 13.24 -2.72
CA ILE A 153 -7.10 14.04 -2.54
C ILE A 153 -6.55 13.81 -1.15
N TRP A 154 -7.42 13.79 -0.14
CA TRP A 154 -7.01 13.53 1.22
C TRP A 154 -6.41 12.13 1.39
N SER A 155 -7.08 11.07 0.91
CA SER A 155 -6.57 9.69 0.95
C SER A 155 -5.26 9.54 0.17
N PHE A 156 -5.10 10.24 -0.95
CA PHE A 156 -3.85 10.24 -1.71
C PHE A 156 -2.70 10.84 -0.89
N ILE A 157 -2.94 12.00 -0.25
CA ILE A 157 -1.93 12.69 0.55
C ILE A 157 -1.62 11.94 1.84
N THR A 158 -2.63 11.36 2.51
CA THR A 158 -2.45 10.72 3.82
C THR A 158 -2.04 9.26 3.73
N LEU A 159 -2.43 8.54 2.68
CA LEU A 159 -2.15 7.10 2.54
C LEU A 159 -1.05 6.84 1.51
N ALA A 160 -1.28 7.28 0.28
CA ALA A 160 -0.49 6.84 -0.87
C ALA A 160 0.88 7.53 -0.96
N LEU A 161 0.91 8.85 -0.74
CA LEU A 161 2.12 9.64 -0.76
C LEU A 161 3.16 9.22 0.30
N PRO A 162 2.82 9.08 1.60
CA PRO A 162 3.80 8.67 2.60
C PRO A 162 4.29 7.25 2.38
N GLN A 163 3.43 6.33 1.93
CA GLN A 163 3.85 4.98 1.58
C GLN A 163 4.88 4.99 0.45
N LEU A 164 4.61 5.71 -0.65
CA LEU A 164 5.56 5.85 -1.76
C LEU A 164 6.88 6.49 -1.34
N ALA A 165 6.82 7.53 -0.49
CA ALA A 165 8.01 8.21 0.01
C ALA A 165 8.87 7.25 0.86
N LEU A 166 8.25 6.51 1.78
CA LEU A 166 8.95 5.55 2.64
C LEU A 166 9.55 4.40 1.84
N THR A 167 8.80 3.80 0.91
CA THR A 167 9.33 2.69 0.08
C THR A 167 10.45 3.15 -0.84
N SER A 168 10.35 4.36 -1.39
CA SER A 168 11.42 4.93 -2.23
C SER A 168 12.68 5.22 -1.42
N PHE A 169 12.52 5.76 -0.21
CA PHE A 169 13.64 6.01 0.69
C PHE A 169 14.26 4.69 1.19
N LEU A 170 13.45 3.67 1.46
CA LEU A 170 13.91 2.33 1.83
C LEU A 170 14.70 1.65 0.73
N SER A 171 14.27 1.76 -0.54
CA SER A 171 15.04 1.28 -1.70
C SER A 171 16.43 1.93 -1.69
N PHE A 172 16.50 3.26 -1.66
CA PHE A 172 17.77 3.97 -1.70
C PHE A 172 18.68 3.68 -0.48
N ALA A 173 18.17 3.84 0.74
CA ALA A 173 18.96 3.70 1.97
C ALA A 173 19.28 2.23 2.28
N GLY A 174 18.34 1.31 2.02
CA GLY A 174 18.53 -0.12 2.21
C GLY A 174 19.52 -0.71 1.20
N GLY A 175 19.47 -0.26 -0.05
CA GLY A 175 20.42 -0.67 -1.09
C GLY A 175 21.84 -0.24 -0.77
N ASP A 176 22.05 1.02 -0.36
CA ASP A 176 23.37 1.52 0.07
C ASP A 176 23.85 0.81 1.35
N PHE A 177 22.95 0.53 2.31
CA PHE A 177 23.31 -0.22 3.52
C PHE A 177 23.80 -1.65 3.23
N ILE A 178 23.09 -2.39 2.36
CA ILE A 178 23.53 -3.73 1.93
C ILE A 178 24.84 -3.64 1.14
N ALA A 179 24.97 -2.63 0.28
CA ALA A 179 26.17 -2.40 -0.52
C ALA A 179 27.44 -2.17 0.32
N ASN A 180 27.28 -1.60 1.53
CA ASN A 180 28.37 -1.22 2.43
C ASN A 180 28.71 -2.28 3.51
N SER A 181 28.29 -3.54 3.32
CA SER A 181 28.60 -4.64 4.25
C SER A 181 29.99 -5.21 3.97
N ASP A 182 30.83 -5.32 5.01
CA ASP A 182 32.23 -5.77 4.88
C ASP A 182 32.40 -7.29 4.74
N ASP A 183 31.53 -8.04 5.41
CA ASP A 183 31.58 -9.49 5.52
C ASP A 183 30.36 -10.15 4.85
N LYS A 184 30.55 -11.37 4.35
CA LYS A 184 29.49 -12.16 3.68
C LYS A 184 28.30 -12.44 4.61
N GLU A 185 28.60 -12.72 5.87
CA GLU A 185 27.59 -13.03 6.88
C GLU A 185 26.74 -11.79 7.17
N ASP A 186 27.39 -10.63 7.35
CA ASP A 186 26.74 -9.35 7.55
C ASP A 186 25.91 -8.94 6.33
N LEU A 187 26.42 -9.17 5.12
CA LEU A 187 25.71 -8.89 3.88
C LEU A 187 24.38 -9.66 3.81
N ILE A 188 24.38 -10.95 4.15
CA ILE A 188 23.16 -11.77 4.21
C ILE A 188 22.26 -11.32 5.35
N MET A 189 22.81 -11.09 6.54
CA MET A 189 22.05 -10.68 7.73
C MET A 189 21.37 -9.32 7.52
N ASN A 190 22.09 -8.36 6.95
CA ASN A 190 21.59 -7.04 6.61
C ASN A 190 20.49 -7.14 5.55
N THR A 191 20.69 -7.94 4.50
CA THR A 191 19.65 -8.16 3.48
C THR A 191 18.36 -8.69 4.08
N VAL A 192 18.45 -9.73 4.92
CA VAL A 192 17.28 -10.30 5.62
C VAL A 192 16.64 -9.27 6.55
N GLY A 193 17.44 -8.49 7.27
CA GLY A 193 16.95 -7.43 8.15
C GLY A 193 16.15 -6.36 7.42
N VAL A 194 16.65 -5.87 6.27
CA VAL A 194 15.92 -4.85 5.48
C VAL A 194 14.69 -5.45 4.78
N LEU A 195 14.73 -6.71 4.34
CA LEU A 195 13.55 -7.43 3.84
C LEU A 195 12.49 -7.59 4.93
N PHE A 196 12.88 -7.87 6.18
CA PHE A 196 11.94 -7.93 7.28
C PHE A 196 11.25 -6.57 7.51
N ILE A 197 11.99 -5.46 7.46
CA ILE A 197 11.43 -4.10 7.59
C ILE A 197 10.37 -3.82 6.53
N ASN A 198 10.59 -4.32 5.30
CA ASN A 198 9.62 -4.26 4.21
C ASN A 198 8.32 -5.01 4.60
N GLU A 199 8.40 -6.22 5.16
CA GLU A 199 7.25 -7.05 5.53
C GLU A 199 6.53 -6.62 6.83
N VAL A 200 7.13 -5.76 7.67
CA VAL A 200 6.53 -5.31 8.95
C VAL A 200 5.12 -4.74 8.75
N GLY A 201 4.88 -4.02 7.65
CA GLY A 201 3.56 -3.44 7.36
C GLY A 201 2.48 -4.51 7.20
N ASP A 202 2.78 -5.58 6.49
CA ASP A 202 1.85 -6.69 6.25
C ASP A 202 1.63 -7.50 7.54
N ILE A 203 2.67 -7.71 8.34
CA ILE A 203 2.57 -8.38 9.64
C ILE A 203 1.65 -7.58 10.57
N LEU A 204 1.83 -6.25 10.64
CA LEU A 204 0.98 -5.38 11.44
C LEU A 204 -0.47 -5.38 10.93
N TYR A 205 -0.68 -5.34 9.61
CA TYR A 205 -2.01 -5.43 9.03
C TYR A 205 -2.68 -6.77 9.40
N GLN A 206 -1.98 -7.90 9.27
CA GLN A 206 -2.53 -9.21 9.59
C GLN A 206 -2.86 -9.37 11.08
N ALA A 207 -2.02 -8.84 11.96
CA ALA A 207 -2.19 -8.92 13.41
C ALA A 207 -3.31 -8.02 13.94
N PHE A 208 -3.43 -6.79 13.40
CA PHE A 208 -4.35 -5.79 13.93
C PHE A 208 -5.65 -5.65 13.16
N THR A 209 -5.82 -6.28 12.00
CA THR A 209 -7.10 -6.31 11.26
C THR A 209 -7.92 -7.52 11.68
N SER A 210 -9.18 -7.31 12.08
CA SER A 210 -10.08 -8.42 12.45
C SER A 210 -10.42 -9.29 11.23
N ASP A 211 -10.64 -10.58 11.45
CA ASP A 211 -10.94 -11.52 10.35
C ASP A 211 -12.25 -11.18 9.64
N VAL A 212 -13.23 -10.63 10.36
CA VAL A 212 -14.48 -10.10 9.78
C VAL A 212 -14.19 -8.99 8.78
N LEU A 213 -13.28 -8.06 9.12
CA LEU A 213 -12.93 -6.97 8.21
C LEU A 213 -12.13 -7.49 7.01
N LYS A 214 -11.26 -8.50 7.21
CA LYS A 214 -10.56 -9.16 6.09
C LYS A 214 -11.55 -9.86 5.14
N GLU A 215 -12.57 -10.52 5.69
CA GLU A 215 -13.63 -11.16 4.91
C GLU A 215 -14.48 -10.12 4.17
N ASP A 216 -14.87 -9.03 4.83
CA ASP A 216 -15.61 -7.92 4.21
C ASP A 216 -14.81 -7.26 3.08
N MET A 217 -13.49 -7.09 3.27
CA MET A 217 -12.60 -6.56 2.24
C MET A 217 -12.41 -7.55 1.08
N ALA A 218 -12.34 -8.85 1.34
CA ALA A 218 -12.24 -9.89 0.32
C ALA A 218 -13.52 -10.01 -0.51
N ASN A 219 -14.67 -9.74 0.10
CA ASN A 219 -15.99 -9.73 -0.54
C ASN A 219 -16.37 -8.37 -1.15
N ALA A 220 -15.50 -7.36 -1.06
CA ALA A 220 -15.75 -6.06 -1.63
C ALA A 220 -15.88 -6.14 -3.16
N LYS A 221 -16.88 -5.47 -3.73
CA LYS A 221 -17.07 -5.44 -5.18
C LYS A 221 -15.89 -4.71 -5.81
N GLY A 222 -15.16 -5.42 -6.67
CA GLY A 222 -14.05 -4.85 -7.43
C GLY A 222 -14.49 -3.64 -8.25
N VAL A 223 -13.63 -2.63 -8.33
CA VAL A 223 -13.87 -1.46 -9.19
C VAL A 223 -13.65 -1.89 -10.64
N GLU A 224 -14.74 -2.06 -11.38
CA GLU A 224 -14.69 -2.33 -12.81
C GLU A 224 -14.20 -1.07 -13.54
N VAL A 225 -12.97 -1.10 -14.03
CA VAL A 225 -12.40 -0.04 -14.85
C VAL A 225 -12.32 -0.56 -16.29
N GLU A 226 -12.94 0.15 -17.23
CA GLU A 226 -12.82 -0.17 -18.64
C GLU A 226 -11.37 0.00 -19.10
N VAL A 227 -10.72 -1.13 -19.43
CA VAL A 227 -9.32 -1.15 -19.87
C VAL A 227 -9.25 -0.69 -21.33
N SER A 228 -8.83 0.54 -21.55
CA SER A 228 -8.53 1.05 -22.90
C SER A 228 -7.31 0.32 -23.51
N ASN A 229 -7.27 0.19 -24.84
CA ASN A 229 -6.12 -0.37 -25.57
C ASN A 229 -4.79 0.32 -25.22
N LYS A 230 -4.83 1.62 -24.91
CA LYS A 230 -3.64 2.37 -24.44
C LYS A 230 -3.12 1.83 -23.11
N LEU A 231 -4.02 1.45 -22.20
CA LEU A 231 -3.67 0.91 -20.89
C LEU A 231 -3.08 -0.50 -21.02
N ARG A 232 -3.59 -1.33 -21.94
CA ARG A 232 -3.01 -2.65 -22.23
C ARG A 232 -1.57 -2.54 -22.69
N TRP A 233 -1.32 -1.61 -23.62
CA TRP A 233 0.04 -1.34 -24.09
C TRP A 233 0.95 -0.81 -22.99
N SER A 234 0.47 0.10 -22.14
CA SER A 234 1.28 0.57 -21.02
C SER A 234 1.59 -0.54 -20.01
N LEU A 235 0.60 -1.40 -19.69
CA LEU A 235 0.78 -2.53 -18.77
C LEU A 235 1.79 -3.55 -19.30
N TRP A 236 1.70 -3.86 -20.59
CA TRP A 236 2.67 -4.72 -21.26
C TRP A 236 4.08 -4.12 -21.22
N LEU A 237 4.20 -2.84 -21.59
CA LEU A 237 5.47 -2.12 -21.57
C LEU A 237 6.06 -2.14 -20.15
N THR A 238 5.27 -1.79 -19.14
CA THR A 238 5.73 -1.83 -17.74
C THR A 238 6.15 -3.23 -17.33
N SER A 239 5.46 -4.30 -17.77
CA SER A 239 5.85 -5.68 -17.41
C SER A 239 7.21 -6.09 -17.96
N VAL A 240 7.59 -5.61 -19.15
CA VAL A 240 8.89 -5.92 -19.76
C VAL A 240 9.99 -5.04 -19.21
N PHE A 241 9.71 -3.74 -19.06
CA PHE A 241 10.71 -2.77 -18.60
C PHE A 241 10.98 -2.85 -17.11
N TYR A 242 10.03 -3.33 -16.31
CA TYR A 242 10.16 -3.42 -14.85
C TYR A 242 11.33 -4.31 -14.36
N PRO A 243 11.45 -5.59 -14.77
CA PRO A 243 12.60 -6.40 -14.33
C PRO A 243 13.93 -5.83 -14.84
N PHE A 244 13.93 -5.24 -16.05
CA PHE A 244 15.11 -4.59 -16.60
C PHE A 244 15.51 -3.34 -15.81
N SER A 245 14.56 -2.48 -15.42
CA SER A 245 14.84 -1.30 -14.62
C SER A 245 15.37 -1.66 -13.24
N ILE A 246 14.86 -2.73 -12.62
CA ILE A 246 15.38 -3.22 -11.33
C ILE A 246 16.83 -3.69 -11.51
N ALA A 247 17.11 -4.52 -12.54
CA ALA A 247 18.46 -5.00 -12.78
C ALA A 247 19.45 -3.85 -13.04
N VAL A 248 19.07 -2.86 -13.84
CA VAL A 248 19.90 -1.67 -14.10
C VAL A 248 20.08 -0.83 -12.83
N TYR A 249 19.03 -0.66 -12.03
CA TYR A 249 19.08 0.07 -10.78
C TYR A 249 20.00 -0.60 -9.76
N SER A 250 19.84 -1.91 -9.53
CA SER A 250 20.70 -2.70 -8.65
C SER A 250 22.15 -2.69 -9.12
N PHE A 251 22.39 -2.82 -10.43
CA PHE A 251 23.74 -2.69 -10.99
C PHE A 251 24.33 -1.29 -10.74
N GLY A 252 23.52 -0.23 -10.87
CA GLY A 252 23.91 1.12 -10.51
C GLY A 252 24.32 1.27 -9.05
N ILE A 253 23.53 0.70 -8.12
CA ILE A 253 23.88 0.73 -6.69
C ILE A 253 25.19 -0.02 -6.44
N VAL A 254 25.36 -1.22 -7.00
CA VAL A 254 26.52 -2.07 -6.69
C VAL A 254 27.81 -1.60 -7.36
N PHE A 255 27.75 -1.09 -8.60
CA PHE A 255 28.96 -0.74 -9.35
C PHE A 255 29.21 0.76 -9.42
N LEU A 256 28.16 1.55 -9.65
CA LEU A 256 28.32 2.98 -9.92
C LEU A 256 28.55 3.78 -8.62
N LEU A 257 27.87 3.43 -7.52
CA LEU A 257 28.11 4.11 -6.23
C LEU A 257 29.53 3.87 -5.69
N PRO A 258 30.07 2.64 -5.63
CA PRO A 258 31.45 2.45 -5.20
C PRO A 258 32.45 3.10 -6.15
N MET A 259 32.22 3.03 -7.47
CA MET A 259 33.11 3.66 -8.44
C MET A 259 33.22 5.18 -8.25
N LEU A 260 32.10 5.86 -7.99
CA LEU A 260 32.10 7.30 -7.67
C LEU A 260 32.86 7.60 -6.38
N LYS A 261 32.62 6.82 -5.32
CA LYS A 261 33.29 7.01 -4.01
C LYS A 261 34.79 6.71 -4.07
N CYS A 262 35.22 5.69 -4.84
CA CYS A 262 36.63 5.36 -5.05
C CYS A 262 37.35 6.41 -5.93
N SER A 263 36.65 7.13 -6.80
CA SER A 263 37.28 8.14 -7.67
C SER A 263 37.67 9.43 -6.94
N ASP A 264 36.99 9.76 -5.83
CA ASP A 264 37.21 11.00 -5.07
C ASP A 264 38.39 10.92 -4.10
N THR A 265 39.08 9.77 -3.99
CA THR A 265 40.34 9.71 -3.24
C THR A 265 41.47 10.20 -4.14
N PRO A 266 41.99 11.43 -3.94
CA PRO A 266 43.09 11.92 -4.75
C PRO A 266 44.28 10.98 -4.58
N LEU A 267 44.81 10.54 -5.72
CA LEU A 267 45.95 9.64 -5.90
C LEU A 267 47.27 10.33 -5.47
N PHE A 268 47.29 10.91 -4.26
CA PHE A 268 48.30 11.85 -3.78
C PHE A 268 49.16 11.33 -2.61
N PHE A 269 49.09 10.02 -2.32
CA PHE A 269 50.03 9.36 -1.40
C PHE A 269 50.52 8.05 -2.01
N ILE A 270 51.40 8.16 -2.99
CA ILE A 270 52.46 7.18 -3.26
C ILE A 270 53.75 7.95 -3.41
#